data_AF-N8WGW9-F1
#
_entry.id   AF-N8WGW9-F1
#
_cell.length_a   1.000
_cell.length_b   1.000
_cell.length_c   1.000
_cell.angle_alpha   90.00
_cell.angle_beta   90.00
_cell.angle_gamma   90.00
#
_symmetry.space_group_name_H-M   'P 1'
#
loop_
_entity.id
_entity.type
_entity.pdbx_description
1 polymer ?
#
loop_
_entity_poly.entity_id
_entity_poly.type
_entity_poly.pdbx_seq_one_letter_code
_entity_poly.pdbx_strand_id
1 'polypeptide(L)'
;MAASTVGRYIIQPVQGVHYLNEEQKKLKDKNFLFLELHNLLKNESIQYKLLLKVANSKDDLMHISHPWIGRHEIIELGVIRLSHILENQVNTEKKT
;
A
#
# COMPACT_ATOMS: atom_id res chain seq x y z
N MET A 1 -1.60 -25.88 22.63
CA MET A 1 -1.01 -24.61 22.16
C MET A 1 -1.57 -24.34 20.78
N ALA A 2 -2.14 -23.16 20.51
CA ALA A 2 -2.58 -22.81 19.16
C ALA A 2 -1.35 -22.62 18.27
N ALA A 3 -1.35 -23.21 17.07
CA ALA A 3 -0.29 -22.97 16.09
C ALA A 3 -0.38 -21.50 15.63
N SER A 4 0.73 -20.76 15.70
CA SER A 4 0.81 -19.41 15.17
C SER A 4 1.10 -19.46 13.67
N THR A 5 0.39 -18.65 12.90
CA THR A 5 0.64 -18.45 11.46
C THR A 5 1.48 -17.20 11.28
N VAL A 6 2.61 -17.32 10.59
CA VAL A 6 3.47 -16.18 10.23
C VAL A 6 3.25 -15.83 8.77
N GLY A 7 3.22 -14.54 8.43
CA GLY A 7 3.06 -14.09 7.06
C GLY A 7 3.46 -12.63 6.86
N ARG A 8 3.49 -12.21 5.59
CA ARG A 8 3.70 -10.81 5.18
C ARG A 8 2.39 -10.23 4.68
N TYR A 9 2.04 -9.03 5.15
CA TYR A 9 0.88 -8.31 4.63
C TYR A 9 1.16 -7.78 3.23
N ILE A 10 0.15 -7.81 2.37
CA ILE A 10 0.14 -7.21 1.04
C ILE A 10 -1.06 -6.28 0.96
N ILE A 11 -0.82 -5.04 0.53
CA ILE A 11 -1.86 -4.07 0.20
C ILE A 11 -1.90 -3.99 -1.33
N GLN A 12 -2.90 -4.61 -1.93
CA GLN A 12 -3.03 -4.70 -3.39
C GLN A 12 -4.07 -3.69 -3.90
N PRO A 13 -3.71 -2.72 -4.75
CA PRO A 13 -4.68 -1.78 -5.33
C PRO A 13 -5.66 -2.51 -6.25
N VAL A 14 -6.96 -2.28 -6.05
CA VAL A 14 -8.02 -2.87 -6.87
C VAL A 14 -8.02 -2.27 -8.27
N GLN A 15 -7.72 -0.98 -8.39
CA GLN A 15 -7.62 -0.25 -9.66
C GLN A 15 -6.34 -0.60 -10.45
N GLY A 16 -5.45 -1.42 -9.90
CA GLY A 16 -4.16 -1.75 -10.50
C GLY A 16 -3.05 -0.76 -10.13
N VAL A 17 -1.86 -0.98 -10.68
CA VAL A 17 -0.67 -0.15 -10.42
C VAL A 17 -0.35 0.68 -11.64
N HIS A 18 -0.20 1.99 -11.44
CA HIS A 18 0.17 2.94 -12.48
C HIS A 18 1.55 3.52 -12.18
N TYR A 19 2.36 3.65 -13.23
CA TYR A 19 3.72 4.18 -13.15
C TYR A 19 3.85 5.37 -14.10
N LEU A 20 4.60 6.38 -13.68
CA LEU A 20 5.05 7.44 -14.57
C LEU A 20 6.32 6.98 -15.28
N ASN A 21 6.44 7.27 -16.56
CA ASN A 21 7.72 7.26 -17.25
C ASN A 21 8.51 8.56 -16.97
N GLU A 22 9.78 8.60 -17.37
CA GLU A 22 10.67 9.74 -17.09
C GLU A 22 10.19 11.06 -17.72
N GLU A 23 9.56 11.01 -18.89
CA GLU A 23 9.03 12.21 -19.55
C GLU A 23 7.82 12.76 -18.78
N GLN A 24 6.89 11.90 -18.41
CA GLN A 24 5.72 12.26 -17.60
C GLN A 24 6.15 12.82 -16.25
N LYS A 25 7.15 12.21 -15.60
CA LYS A 25 7.68 12.64 -14.31
C LYS A 25 8.22 14.07 -14.34
N LYS A 26 8.94 14.46 -15.41
CA LYS A 26 9.47 15.83 -15.57
C LYS A 26 8.37 16.88 -15.68
N LEU A 27 7.18 16.49 -16.14
CA LEU A 27 6.02 17.38 -16.32
C LEU A 27 5.14 17.48 -15.06
N LYS A 28 5.40 16.66 -14.03
CA LYS A 28 4.58 16.63 -12.82
C LYS A 28 5.02 17.68 -11.80
N ASP A 29 4.04 18.22 -11.09
CA ASP A 29 4.25 19.11 -9.96
C ASP A 29 5.02 18.41 -8.82
N LYS A 30 5.75 19.16 -8.00
CA LYS A 30 6.46 18.61 -6.83
C LYS A 30 5.51 17.93 -5.84
N ASN A 31 4.26 18.38 -5.77
CA ASN A 31 3.19 17.82 -4.95
C ASN A 31 2.24 16.90 -5.75
N PHE A 32 2.67 16.42 -6.92
CA PHE A 32 1.82 15.66 -7.84
C PHE A 32 1.05 14.52 -7.16
N LEU A 33 1.72 13.67 -6.38
CA LEU A 33 1.05 12.53 -5.73
C LEU A 33 -0.08 12.96 -4.78
N PHE A 34 0.10 14.09 -4.10
CA PHE A 34 -0.92 14.65 -3.21
C PHE A 34 -2.09 15.25 -4.00
N LEU A 35 -1.80 16.08 -4.99
CA LEU A 35 -2.83 16.69 -5.86
C LEU A 35 -3.62 15.63 -6.63
N GLU A 36 -2.92 14.60 -7.12
CA GLU A 36 -3.54 13.47 -7.83
C GLU A 36 -4.45 12.67 -6.90
N LEU A 37 -4.00 12.36 -5.67
CA LEU A 37 -4.83 11.69 -4.69
C LEU A 37 -6.13 12.47 -4.39
N HIS A 38 -6.02 13.79 -4.23
CA HIS A 38 -7.20 14.67 -4.09
C HIS A 38 -8.13 14.59 -5.31
N ASN A 39 -7.58 14.58 -6.51
CA ASN A 39 -8.38 14.51 -7.74
C ASN A 39 -9.06 13.15 -7.89
N LEU A 40 -8.36 12.04 -7.60
CA LEU A 40 -8.93 10.69 -7.64
C LEU A 40 -10.11 10.56 -6.67
N LEU A 41 -9.94 11.04 -5.44
CA LEU A 41 -10.97 10.94 -4.39
C LEU A 41 -12.18 11.86 -4.58
N LYS A 42 -12.13 12.85 -5.49
CA LYS A 42 -13.32 13.63 -5.90
C LYS A 42 -14.31 12.78 -6.69
N ASN A 43 -13.82 11.81 -7.45
CA ASN A 43 -14.65 11.03 -8.37
C ASN A 43 -15.10 9.71 -7.73
N GLU A 44 -14.16 8.99 -7.12
CA GLU A 44 -14.44 7.68 -6.53
C GLU A 44 -13.52 7.37 -5.35
N SER A 45 -13.98 6.47 -4.49
CA SER A 45 -13.14 5.92 -3.43
C SER A 45 -12.09 4.97 -3.99
N ILE A 46 -10.85 5.10 -3.52
CA ILE A 46 -9.77 4.17 -3.84
C ILE A 46 -9.90 2.92 -2.96
N GLN A 47 -9.67 1.74 -3.54
CA GLN A 47 -9.83 0.47 -2.84
C GLN A 47 -8.55 -0.36 -2.91
N TYR A 48 -8.22 -1.01 -1.81
CA TYR A 48 -7.13 -1.97 -1.72
C TYR A 48 -7.62 -3.26 -1.09
N LYS A 49 -7.20 -4.40 -1.61
CA LYS A 49 -7.30 -5.67 -0.90
C LYS A 49 -6.19 -5.76 0.15
N LEU A 50 -6.56 -6.10 1.38
CA LEU A 50 -5.61 -6.50 2.42
C LEU A 50 -5.46 -8.01 2.37
N LEU A 51 -4.25 -8.48 2.10
CA LEU A 51 -3.94 -9.90 1.96
C LEU A 51 -2.83 -10.31 2.92
N LEU A 52 -2.82 -11.59 3.30
CA LEU A 52 -1.72 -12.23 4.02
C LEU A 52 -1.06 -13.26 3.10
N LYS A 53 0.22 -13.05 2.80
CA LYS A 53 1.08 -14.08 2.22
C LYS A 53 1.63 -14.93 3.36
N VAL A 54 1.19 -16.18 3.45
CA VAL A 54 1.62 -17.11 4.52
C VAL A 54 3.04 -17.58 4.25
N ALA A 55 3.87 -17.63 5.29
CA ALA A 55 5.24 -18.13 5.19
C ALA A 55 5.26 -19.65 4.95
N ASN A 56 6.09 -20.08 4.00
CA ASN A 56 6.49 -21.46 3.84
C ASN A 56 7.57 -21.83 4.86
N SER A 57 7.75 -23.14 5.10
CA SER A 57 8.75 -23.64 6.06
C SER A 57 10.21 -23.28 5.74
N LYS A 58 10.50 -22.95 4.48
CA LYS A 58 11.85 -22.58 4.01
C LYS A 58 12.06 -21.07 3.90
N ASP A 59 11.05 -20.27 4.23
CA ASP A 59 11.16 -18.83 4.12
C ASP A 59 12.03 -18.25 5.21
N ASP A 60 12.87 -17.29 4.83
CA ASP A 60 13.64 -16.49 5.76
C ASP A 60 12.74 -15.43 6.40
N LEU A 61 12.41 -15.64 7.67
CA LEU A 61 11.56 -14.74 8.45
C LEU A 61 12.33 -13.54 9.02
N MET A 62 13.66 -13.62 9.11
CA MET A 62 14.48 -12.63 9.82
C MET A 62 15.12 -11.61 8.89
N HIS A 63 15.31 -11.94 7.61
CA HIS A 63 15.92 -11.03 6.65
C HIS A 63 14.90 -10.44 5.66
N ILE A 64 14.58 -9.17 5.87
CA ILE A 64 13.58 -8.44 5.07
C ILE A 64 14.01 -8.19 3.61
N SER A 65 15.33 -8.21 3.34
CA SER A 65 15.89 -8.06 1.99
C SER A 65 15.80 -9.32 1.15
N HIS A 66 15.56 -10.50 1.75
CA HIS A 66 15.39 -11.74 1.02
C HIS A 66 13.92 -11.92 0.59
N PRO A 67 13.64 -11.97 -0.73
CA PRO A 67 12.30 -12.28 -1.20
C PRO A 67 11.98 -13.76 -0.93
N TRP A 68 10.76 -14.04 -0.49
CA TRP A 68 10.26 -15.41 -0.40
C TRP A 68 9.96 -15.96 -1.80
N ILE A 69 10.66 -17.03 -2.18
CA ILE A 69 10.66 -17.60 -3.52
C ILE A 69 9.62 -18.72 -3.62
N GLY A 70 8.96 -18.82 -4.78
CA GLY A 70 7.99 -19.87 -5.05
C GLY A 70 6.54 -19.47 -4.74
N ARG A 71 5.63 -20.43 -4.87
CA ARG A 71 4.20 -20.22 -4.61
C ARG A 71 3.94 -20.21 -3.11
N HIS A 72 3.06 -19.30 -2.70
CA HIS A 72 2.64 -19.15 -1.32
C HIS A 72 1.12 -19.10 -1.28
N GLU A 73 0.54 -19.57 -0.19
CA GLU A 73 -0.86 -19.32 0.11
C GLU A 73 -1.08 -17.82 0.36
N ILE A 74 -2.13 -17.28 -0.27
CA ILE A 74 -2.57 -15.90 -0.09
C ILE A 74 -3.98 -15.93 0.49
N ILE A 75 -4.15 -15.34 1.66
CA ILE A 75 -5.44 -15.22 2.34
C ILE A 75 -5.94 -13.79 2.18
N GLU A 76 -7.17 -13.62 1.66
CA GLU A 76 -7.83 -12.31 1.62
C GLU A 76 -8.42 -11.99 3.00
N LEU A 77 -7.94 -10.91 3.61
CA LEU A 77 -8.36 -10.47 4.95
C LEU A 77 -9.47 -9.41 4.90
N GLY A 78 -9.63 -8.72 3.76
CA GLY A 78 -10.67 -7.72 3.55
C GLY A 78 -10.27 -6.62 2.57
N VAL A 79 -11.04 -5.52 2.59
CA VAL A 79 -10.85 -4.36 1.70
C VAL A 79 -10.66 -3.09 2.52
N ILE A 80 -9.60 -2.34 2.22
CA ILE A 80 -9.36 -1.00 2.73
C ILE A 80 -9.93 -0.01 1.71
N ARG A 81 -10.77 0.92 2.19
CA ARG A 81 -11.40 1.95 1.36
C ARG A 81 -10.95 3.33 1.81
N LEU A 82 -10.26 4.05 0.94
CA LEU A 82 -9.99 5.48 1.12
C LEU A 82 -11.13 6.25 0.44
N SER A 83 -11.83 7.09 1.21
CA SER A 83 -13.02 7.80 0.73
C SER A 83 -12.99 9.32 0.93
N HIS A 84 -12.07 9.83 1.76
CA HIS A 84 -11.92 11.25 2.01
C HIS A 84 -10.51 11.54 2.50
N ILE A 85 -10.03 12.75 2.20
CA ILE A 85 -8.83 13.32 2.80
C ILE A 85 -9.32 14.27 3.88
N LEU A 86 -8.78 14.14 5.09
CA LEU A 86 -8.99 15.16 6.11
C LEU A 86 -8.18 16.39 5.69
N GLU A 87 -8.84 17.51 5.46
CA GLU A 87 -8.15 18.79 5.30
C GLU A 87 -7.44 19.09 6.61
N ASN A 88 -6.09 19.09 6.59
CA ASN A 88 -5.34 19.46 7.78
C ASN A 88 -5.61 20.93 8.11
N GLN A 89 -6.13 21.16 9.33
CA GLN A 89 -5.93 22.42 10.03
C GLN A 89 -4.42 22.64 10.14
N VAL A 90 -3.92 23.63 9.40
CA VAL A 90 -2.55 24.13 9.50
C VAL A 90 -2.34 24.69 10.90
N ASN A 91 -1.95 23.86 11.87
CA ASN A 91 -1.26 24.24 13.10
C ASN A 91 -0.95 23.01 13.96
N THR A 92 0.12 22.28 13.66
CA THR A 92 0.97 21.63 14.69
C THR A 92 2.25 21.12 14.05
N GLU A 93 3.09 22.01 13.53
CA GLU A 93 4.52 21.81 13.69
C GLU A 93 4.90 22.43 15.03
N LYS A 94 4.89 21.62 16.09
CA LYS A 94 5.62 21.99 17.30
C LYS A 94 7.10 21.94 16.96
N LYS A 95 7.64 23.13 16.68
CA LYS A 95 9.05 23.48 16.76
C LYS A 95 9.70 22.71 17.93
N THR A 96 10.57 21.77 17.62
CA THR A 96 11.52 21.17 18.58
C THR A 96 12.86 21.10 17.89
#